data_AF-A0A535GZQ4-F1
#
_entry.id   AF-A0A535GZQ4-F1
#
_cell.length_a   1.000
_cell.length_b   1.000
_cell.length_c   1.000
_cell.angle_alpha   90.00
_cell.angle_beta   90.00
_cell.angle_gamma   90.00
#
_symmetry.space_group_name_H-M   'P 1'
#
loop_
_entity.id
_entity.type
_entity.pdbx_description
1 polymer ?
#
loop_
_entity_poly.entity_id
_entity_poly.type
_entity_poly.pdbx_seq_one_letter_code
_entity_poly.pdbx_strand_id
1 'polypeptide(L)'
;NNGRTYMYEFAWRSPAFDGQLGSCHALEIPFVFDTLAIGGMEVLLGDAPPQQTADKMHAAWVSFATCGDPGWAQYDLNQRLTMQFDTRSDLLKDPRRAEQALWEGLR
;
A
#
# COMPACT_ATOMS: atom_id res chain seq x y z
N ASN A 1 11.54 -17.78 -14.00
CA ASN A 1 11.42 -16.30 -14.02
C ASN A 1 12.26 -15.77 -12.89
N ASN A 2 13.32 -14.99 -13.16
CA ASN A 2 14.21 -14.41 -12.12
C ASN A 2 13.93 -12.92 -11.87
N GLY A 3 12.67 -12.49 -12.04
CA GLY A 3 12.29 -11.11 -11.75
C GLY A 3 12.37 -10.84 -10.25
N ARG A 4 12.87 -9.66 -9.87
CA ARG A 4 12.74 -9.17 -8.49
C ARG A 4 11.29 -8.76 -8.26
N THR A 5 10.67 -9.29 -7.21
CA THR A 5 9.29 -8.98 -6.85
C THR A 5 9.28 -8.26 -5.51
N TYR A 6 8.41 -7.26 -5.38
CA TYR A 6 8.17 -6.55 -4.13
C TYR A 6 6.66 -6.45 -3.95
N MET A 7 6.18 -6.67 -2.72
CA MET A 7 4.76 -6.61 -2.40
C MET A 7 4.51 -5.48 -1.41
N TYR A 8 3.39 -4.78 -1.59
CA TYR A 8 2.87 -3.86 -0.59
C TYR A 8 1.37 -4.05 -0.39
N GLU A 9 0.88 -3.62 0.78
CA GLU A 9 -0.54 -3.47 1.10
C GLU A 9 -0.78 -2.02 1.50
N PHE A 10 -1.74 -1.35 0.87
CA PHE A 10 -2.19 -0.03 1.31
C PHE A 10 -3.27 -0.20 2.37
N ALA A 11 -2.97 0.12 3.62
CA ALA A 11 -3.81 -0.14 4.79
C ALA A 11 -4.46 1.12 5.38
N TRP A 12 -4.03 2.32 4.99
CA TRP A 12 -4.68 3.56 5.41
C TRP A 12 -6.16 3.55 4.99
N ARG A 13 -7.02 3.91 5.94
CA ARG A 13 -8.48 3.84 5.77
C ARG A 13 -9.04 5.21 5.48
N SER A 14 -9.86 5.30 4.44
CA SER A 14 -10.67 6.48 4.14
C SER A 14 -11.54 6.85 5.35
N PRO A 15 -11.63 8.13 5.73
CA PRO A 15 -12.60 8.61 6.74
C PRO A 15 -14.03 8.72 6.17
N ALA A 16 -14.21 8.59 4.85
CA ALA A 16 -15.50 8.73 4.19
C ALA A 16 -16.51 7.71 4.69
N PHE A 17 -17.79 8.11 4.73
CA PHE A 17 -18.90 7.27 5.20
C PHE A 17 -18.61 6.66 6.59
N ASP A 18 -18.15 7.49 7.53
CA ASP A 18 -17.77 7.08 8.88
C ASP A 18 -16.75 5.92 8.92
N GLY A 19 -15.83 5.91 7.94
CA GLY A 19 -14.77 4.91 7.82
C GLY A 19 -15.20 3.54 7.31
N GLN A 20 -16.45 3.40 6.83
CA GLN A 20 -16.99 2.12 6.36
C GLN A 20 -16.33 1.62 5.07
N LEU A 21 -15.80 2.53 4.24
CA LEU A 21 -15.10 2.16 3.00
C LEU A 21 -13.76 1.47 3.25
N GLY A 22 -13.11 1.75 4.38
CA GLY A 22 -11.77 1.27 4.67
C GLY A 22 -10.75 1.73 3.62
N SER A 23 -9.80 0.86 3.28
CA SER A 23 -8.84 1.09 2.19
C SER A 23 -9.45 0.64 0.86
N CYS A 24 -10.41 1.41 0.35
CA CYS A 24 -11.19 1.02 -0.82
C CYS A 24 -10.38 1.07 -2.12
N HIS A 25 -10.96 0.54 -3.20
CA HIS A 25 -10.31 0.51 -4.51
C HIS A 25 -9.83 1.89 -4.96
N ALA A 26 -8.61 1.94 -5.51
CA ALA A 26 -7.94 3.13 -6.05
C ALA A 26 -7.61 4.25 -5.05
N LEU A 27 -7.82 4.01 -3.75
CA LEU A 27 -7.58 5.01 -2.70
C LEU A 27 -6.10 5.40 -2.58
N GLU A 28 -5.18 4.52 -2.96
CA GLU A 28 -3.74 4.72 -2.90
C GLU A 28 -3.21 5.63 -4.01
N ILE A 29 -3.94 5.81 -5.11
CA ILE A 29 -3.46 6.53 -6.31
C ILE A 29 -2.93 7.94 -5.96
N PRO A 30 -3.65 8.79 -5.20
CA PRO A 30 -3.15 10.11 -4.83
C PRO A 30 -1.88 10.07 -3.96
N PHE A 31 -1.68 9.00 -3.19
CA PHE A 31 -0.47 8.79 -2.39
C PHE A 31 0.72 8.33 -3.24
N VAL A 32 0.48 7.50 -4.27
CA VAL A 32 1.51 7.08 -5.23
C VAL A 32 2.07 8.28 -5.99
N PHE A 33 1.22 9.21 -6.40
CA PHE A 33 1.62 10.37 -7.20
C PHE A 33 1.99 11.61 -6.39
N ASP A 34 1.83 11.57 -5.07
CA ASP A 34 2.00 12.72 -4.18
C ASP A 34 1.17 13.95 -4.63
N THR A 35 -0.12 13.72 -4.86
CA THR A 35 -1.06 14.73 -5.40
C THR A 35 -2.16 15.11 -4.42
N LEU A 36 -1.97 14.84 -3.12
CA LEU A 36 -2.96 15.12 -2.08
C LEU A 36 -3.41 16.60 -2.06
N ALA A 37 -2.52 17.53 -2.40
CA ALA A 37 -2.80 18.96 -2.45
C ALA A 37 -3.52 19.45 -3.73
N ILE A 38 -3.62 18.60 -4.77
CA ILE A 38 -4.23 18.99 -6.07
C ILE A 38 -5.77 18.93 -5.99
N GLY A 39 -6.31 18.17 -5.05
CA GLY A 39 -7.75 17.99 -4.86
C GLY A 39 -8.41 17.02 -5.84
N GLY A 40 -9.73 16.90 -5.75
CA GLY A 40 -10.57 16.03 -6.59
C GLY A 40 -10.89 14.65 -5.99
N MET A 41 -10.39 14.35 -4.79
CA MET A 41 -10.60 13.09 -4.07
C MET A 41 -11.03 13.32 -2.61
N GLU A 42 -11.42 14.54 -2.23
CA GLU A 42 -11.76 14.95 -0.86
C GLU A 42 -12.89 14.09 -0.27
N VAL A 43 -13.86 13.70 -1.11
CA VAL A 43 -14.95 12.79 -0.71
C VAL A 43 -14.42 11.47 -0.15
N LEU A 44 -13.28 10.98 -0.64
CA LEU A 44 -12.66 9.73 -0.20
C LEU A 44 -11.50 9.95 0.77
N LEU A 45 -10.77 11.06 0.67
CA LEU A 45 -9.56 11.29 1.45
C LEU A 45 -9.82 12.07 2.75
N GLY A 46 -10.95 12.75 2.85
CA GLY A 46 -11.19 13.76 3.87
C GLY A 46 -10.33 15.02 3.67
N ASP A 47 -10.41 15.92 4.63
CA ASP A 47 -9.79 17.25 4.52
C ASP A 47 -8.27 17.26 4.79
N ALA A 48 -7.77 16.22 5.46
CA ALA A 48 -6.37 16.14 5.89
C ALA A 48 -5.81 14.70 5.76
N PRO A 49 -5.69 14.16 4.54
CA PRO A 49 -5.01 12.88 4.33
C PRO A 49 -3.54 12.94 4.78
N PRO A 50 -2.93 11.82 5.23
CA PRO A 50 -1.60 11.85 5.83
C PRO A 50 -0.51 12.02 4.76
N GLN A 51 0.00 13.25 4.64
CA GLN A 51 1.09 13.59 3.72
C GLN A 51 2.33 12.70 3.89
N GLN A 52 2.69 12.37 5.13
CA GLN A 52 3.82 11.47 5.43
C GLN A 52 3.71 10.08 4.76
N THR A 53 2.49 9.59 4.56
CA THR A 53 2.24 8.32 3.87
C THR A 53 2.44 8.48 2.36
N ALA A 54 2.02 9.61 1.78
CA ALA A 54 2.27 9.94 0.38
C ALA A 54 3.77 10.11 0.12
N ASP A 55 4.49 10.86 0.95
CA ASP A 55 5.93 11.06 0.83
C ASP A 55 6.68 9.71 0.77
N LYS A 56 6.36 8.80 1.71
CA LYS A 56 7.01 7.49 1.80
C LYS A 56 6.66 6.59 0.60
N MET A 57 5.39 6.60 0.17
CA MET A 57 4.92 5.77 -0.94
C MET A 57 5.47 6.27 -2.28
N HIS A 58 5.42 7.59 -2.51
CA HIS A 58 5.95 8.23 -3.70
C HIS A 58 7.47 7.99 -3.82
N ALA A 59 8.23 8.17 -2.74
CA ALA A 59 9.67 7.89 -2.72
C ALA A 59 9.99 6.43 -3.09
N ALA A 60 9.21 5.47 -2.57
CA ALA A 60 9.37 4.06 -2.91
C ALA A 60 9.10 3.77 -4.39
N TRP A 61 8.04 4.36 -4.97
CA TRP A 61 7.71 4.23 -6.39
C TRP A 61 8.77 4.86 -7.29
N VAL A 62 9.25 6.06 -6.95
CA VAL A 62 10.35 6.72 -7.68
C VAL A 62 11.63 5.88 -7.62
N SER A 63 11.98 5.36 -6.44
CA SER A 63 13.15 4.49 -6.28
C SER A 63 13.03 3.21 -7.13
N PHE A 64 11.87 2.56 -7.11
CA PHE A 64 11.61 1.39 -7.95
C PHE A 64 11.71 1.71 -9.45
N ALA A 65 11.12 2.80 -9.91
CA ALA A 65 11.20 3.22 -11.31
C ALA A 65 12.64 3.55 -11.75
N THR A 66 13.45 4.07 -10.83
CA THR A 66 14.82 4.52 -11.13
C THR A 66 15.84 3.38 -11.11
N CYS A 67 15.77 2.47 -10.14
CA CYS A 67 16.78 1.42 -9.95
C CYS A 67 16.23 0.00 -9.71
N GLY A 68 14.90 -0.15 -9.63
CA GLY A 68 14.26 -1.44 -9.38
C GLY A 68 14.40 -1.96 -7.94
N ASP A 69 14.62 -1.06 -6.99
CA ASP A 69 14.60 -1.30 -5.54
C ASP A 69 13.75 -0.22 -4.85
N PRO A 70 12.62 -0.58 -4.21
CA PRO A 70 11.75 0.37 -3.52
C PRO A 70 12.20 0.66 -2.06
N GLY A 71 13.30 0.05 -1.59
CA GLY A 71 13.86 0.27 -0.26
C GLY A 71 13.47 -0.79 0.80
N TRP A 72 12.96 -1.95 0.39
CA TRP A 72 12.72 -3.08 1.29
C TRP A 72 13.03 -4.43 0.64
N ALA A 73 13.08 -5.48 1.47
CA ALA A 73 13.43 -6.83 1.03
C ALA A 73 12.44 -7.38 -0.03
N GLN A 74 12.97 -8.15 -0.97
CA GLN A 74 12.17 -8.79 -2.02
C GLN A 74 11.13 -9.75 -1.44
N TYR A 75 10.01 -9.85 -2.14
CA TYR A 75 8.98 -10.82 -1.87
C TYR A 75 9.43 -12.21 -2.33
N ASP A 76 9.30 -13.19 -1.43
CA ASP A 76 9.44 -14.61 -1.72
C ASP A 76 8.30 -15.39 -1.06
N LEU A 77 8.04 -16.62 -1.52
CA LEU A 77 6.91 -17.42 -1.03
C LEU A 77 7.12 -18.00 0.38
N ASN A 78 8.35 -17.99 0.91
CA ASN A 78 8.67 -18.50 2.25
C ASN A 78 8.42 -17.44 3.32
N GLN A 79 8.84 -16.19 3.09
CA GLN A 79 8.70 -15.08 4.04
C GLN A 79 7.47 -14.22 3.75
N ARG A 80 7.11 -14.04 2.48
CA ARG A 80 5.98 -13.21 2.01
C ARG A 80 6.00 -11.79 2.61
N LEU A 81 7.20 -11.20 2.66
CA LEU A 81 7.39 -9.86 3.22
C LEU A 81 6.60 -8.83 2.41
N THR A 82 5.76 -8.07 3.10
CA THR A 82 4.83 -7.11 2.48
C THR A 82 4.97 -5.78 3.19
N MET A 83 5.32 -4.73 2.45
CA MET A 83 5.34 -3.37 2.97
C MET A 83 3.89 -2.92 3.21
N GLN A 84 3.51 -2.64 4.45
CA GLN A 84 2.22 -2.05 4.74
C GLN A 84 2.36 -0.53 4.75
N PHE A 85 1.64 0.17 3.87
CA PHE A 85 1.52 1.62 3.88
C PHE A 85 0.31 2.05 4.71
N ASP A 86 0.56 2.75 5.81
CA ASP A 86 -0.45 3.37 6.67
C ASP A 86 0.15 4.70 7.20
N THR A 87 -0.51 5.35 8.15
CA THR A 87 0.04 6.48 8.92
C THR A 87 1.38 6.09 9.54
N ARG A 88 1.52 4.83 9.97
CA ARG A 88 2.79 4.21 10.32
C ARG A 88 3.02 2.99 9.40
N SER A 89 3.92 3.13 8.45
CA SER A 89 4.23 2.05 7.51
C SER A 89 5.34 1.14 8.02
N ASP A 90 5.10 -0.17 8.01
CA ASP A 90 6.00 -1.21 8.53
C ASP A 90 6.12 -2.38 7.53
N LEU A 91 7.25 -3.10 7.55
CA LEU A 91 7.44 -4.32 6.75
C LEU A 91 6.94 -5.54 7.53
N LEU A 92 5.87 -6.17 7.04
CA LEU A 92 5.20 -7.27 7.74
C LEU A 92 5.54 -8.63 7.09
N LYS A 93 5.60 -9.68 7.91
CA LYS A 93 5.79 -11.06 7.45
C LYS A 93 4.44 -11.75 7.29
N ASP A 94 4.11 -12.11 6.05
CA ASP A 94 2.91 -12.87 5.66
C ASP A 94 1.59 -12.40 6.33
N PRO A 95 1.23 -11.11 6.20
CA PRO A 95 0.13 -10.51 6.97
C PRO A 95 -1.26 -11.09 6.66
N ARG A 96 -1.42 -11.82 5.55
CA ARG A 96 -2.70 -12.37 5.07
C ARG A 96 -2.75 -13.90 5.05
N ARG A 97 -1.87 -14.58 5.79
CA ARG A 97 -1.76 -16.05 5.79
C ARG A 97 -3.08 -16.73 6.15
N ALA A 98 -3.76 -16.21 7.17
CA ALA A 98 -4.98 -16.82 7.69
C ALA A 98 -6.10 -16.77 6.66
N GLU A 99 -6.29 -15.61 6.03
CA GLU A 99 -7.27 -15.44 4.97
C GLU A 99 -6.93 -16.26 3.73
N GLN A 100 -5.67 -16.25 3.29
CA GLN A 100 -5.22 -17.07 2.15
C GLN A 100 -5.52 -18.56 2.36
N ALA A 101 -5.30 -19.08 3.57
CA ALA A 101 -5.55 -20.48 3.90
C ALA A 101 -7.03 -20.88 3.77
N LEU A 102 -7.97 -19.96 3.96
CA LEU A 102 -9.41 -20.23 3.76
C LEU A 102 -9.76 -20.50 2.29
N TRP A 103 -8.97 -19.95 1.36
CA TRP A 103 -9.18 -20.10 -0.08
C TRP A 103 -8.28 -21.17 -0.71
N GLU A 104 -7.34 -21.75 0.04
CA GLU A 104 -6.47 -22.82 -0.45
C GLU A 104 -7.32 -24.05 -0.86
N GLY A 105 -7.22 -24.46 -2.13
CA GLY A 105 -7.96 -25.61 -2.67
C GLY A 105 -9.37 -25.31 -3.18
N LEU A 106 -9.86 -24.08 -3.01
CA LEU A 106 -11.10 -23.59 -3.62
C LEU A 106 -10.73 -22.84 -4.91
N ARG A 107 -10.93 -23.47 -6.06
CA ARG A 107 -10.73 -22.88 -7.39
C ARG A 107 -11.96 -23.07 -8.26
#